data_AF-A0A1F0PKN2-F1
#
_entry.id   AF-A0A1F0PKN2-F1
#
_cell.length_a   1.000
_cell.length_b   1.000
_cell.length_c   1.000
_cell.angle_alpha   90.00
_cell.angle_beta   90.00
_cell.angle_gamma   90.00
#
_symmetry.space_group_name_H-M   'P 1'
#
loop_
_entity.id
_entity.type
_entity.pdbx_description
1 polymer ?
#
loop_
_entity_poly.entity_id
_entity_poly.type
_entity_poly.pdbx_seq_one_letter_code
_entity_poly.pdbx_strand_id
1 'polypeptide(L)'
;MSTAASSTTEPTHAAKEAQHGHAGTPGGYSDRQLGFWLVGAGLIALISSAILVYERLQIYIDAGHSTVCDINALLSCGTVMRTPQAEAFGFPNPFIGLVGFSIVVTIGAAIMAGARFKKWFWVCMNIGLAAATAFIMWLWYQTTFQINALCLFCMIVWVMTITLFVKTTVRNISAGVIPASQSMRESARGWSWFAISLWLILIFGIIVIRFFEVIVNMMR
;
A
#
# COMPACT_ATOMS: atom_id res chain seq x y z
N MET A 1 40.04 21.14 71.58
CA MET A 1 38.95 20.16 71.38
C MET A 1 38.01 20.75 70.34
N SER A 2 38.40 20.69 69.07
CA SER A 2 38.06 19.66 68.07
C SER A 2 36.58 19.62 67.68
N THR A 3 36.36 20.16 66.49
CA THR A 3 35.22 20.18 65.56
C THR A 3 34.64 18.80 65.21
N ALA A 4 33.32 18.74 65.02
CA ALA A 4 32.56 17.91 64.04
C ALA A 4 31.07 17.96 64.41
N ALA A 5 30.07 17.94 63.54
CA ALA A 5 29.94 18.09 62.10
C ALA A 5 28.45 18.34 61.83
N SER A 6 28.16 19.18 60.83
CA SER A 6 26.82 19.46 60.30
C SER A 6 26.16 18.19 59.76
N SER A 7 24.92 17.89 60.15
CA SER A 7 24.07 16.90 59.50
C SER A 7 22.90 17.59 58.80
N THR A 8 23.15 18.08 57.59
CA THR A 8 22.11 18.40 56.61
C THR A 8 21.42 17.11 56.19
N THR A 9 20.14 16.97 56.53
CA THR A 9 19.28 15.89 56.04
C THR A 9 18.88 16.22 54.60
N GLU A 10 19.60 15.64 53.63
CA GLU A 10 19.22 15.71 52.22
C GLU A 10 17.99 14.83 51.93
N PRO A 11 17.09 15.28 51.04
CA PRO A 11 15.83 14.61 50.76
C PRO A 11 16.02 13.28 50.02
N THR A 12 15.32 12.28 50.50
CA THR A 12 15.27 10.89 50.05
C THR A 12 15.11 10.75 48.53
N HIS A 13 16.16 10.26 47.87
CA HIS A 13 16.16 9.82 46.47
C HIS A 13 15.10 8.73 46.14
N ALA A 14 14.49 8.09 47.14
CA ALA A 14 13.51 7.02 46.97
C ALA A 14 12.11 7.50 46.51
N ALA A 15 11.80 8.79 46.57
CA ALA A 15 10.49 9.31 46.13
C ALA A 15 10.42 9.64 44.62
N LYS A 16 11.56 9.64 43.91
CA LYS A 16 11.61 9.97 42.47
C LYS A 16 11.52 8.76 41.53
N GLU A 17 11.68 7.54 42.04
CA GLU A 17 11.66 6.31 41.22
C GLU A 17 10.25 5.77 40.95
N ALA A 18 9.23 6.23 41.69
CA ALA A 18 7.84 5.82 41.46
C ALA A 18 7.14 6.57 40.29
N GLN A 19 7.83 7.49 39.61
CA GLN A 19 7.30 8.24 38.46
C GLN A 19 8.00 7.94 37.12
N HIS A 20 8.89 6.94 37.09
CA HIS A 20 9.36 6.33 35.83
C HIS A 20 8.53 5.11 35.42
N GLY A 21 7.23 5.13 35.74
CA GLY A 21 6.25 4.41 34.95
C GLY A 21 6.29 4.99 33.55
N HIS A 22 6.85 4.22 32.61
CA HIS A 22 6.88 4.50 31.18
C HIS A 22 5.43 4.70 30.73
N ALA A 23 4.93 5.93 30.87
CA ALA A 23 3.73 6.43 30.21
C ALA A 23 4.07 6.43 28.72
N GLY A 24 4.02 5.23 28.14
CA GLY A 24 4.29 5.01 26.75
C GLY A 24 3.32 5.88 26.00
N THR A 25 3.87 6.95 25.40
CA THR A 25 3.15 7.88 24.55
C THR A 25 2.14 7.08 23.73
N PRO A 26 0.83 7.41 23.78
CA PRO A 26 -0.16 6.76 22.94
C PRO A 26 0.40 6.77 21.51
N GLY A 27 0.35 5.61 20.84
CA GLY A 27 0.94 5.44 19.51
C GLY A 27 0.57 6.65 18.67
N GLY A 28 1.57 7.42 18.24
CA GLY A 28 1.37 8.79 17.77
C GLY A 28 0.29 8.85 16.69
N TYR A 29 -0.43 9.97 16.61
CA TYR A 29 -1.51 10.25 15.65
C TYR A 29 -1.26 9.72 14.21
N SER A 30 0.01 9.67 13.79
CA SER A 30 0.50 9.03 12.56
C SER A 30 0.06 7.58 12.33
N ASP A 31 0.14 6.75 13.37
CA ASP A 31 0.06 5.30 13.23
C ASP A 31 -1.41 4.87 13.12
N ARG A 32 -2.32 5.58 13.81
CA ARG A 32 -3.77 5.40 13.61
C ARG A 32 -4.24 5.84 12.23
N GLN A 33 -3.77 6.99 11.73
CA GLN A 33 -4.09 7.44 10.37
C GLN A 33 -3.61 6.44 9.32
N LEU A 34 -2.42 5.86 9.50
CA LEU A 34 -1.92 4.81 8.64
C LEU A 34 -2.79 3.54 8.72
N GLY A 35 -3.21 3.13 9.93
CA GLY A 35 -4.10 1.98 10.12
C GLY A 35 -5.41 2.10 9.34
N PHE A 36 -6.08 3.26 9.43
CA PHE A 36 -7.29 3.54 8.63
C PHE A 36 -7.02 3.51 7.13
N TRP A 37 -5.89 4.06 6.68
CA TRP A 37 -5.53 4.04 5.26
C TRP A 37 -5.24 2.62 4.76
N LEU A 38 -4.51 1.80 5.53
CA LEU A 38 -4.22 0.40 5.21
C LEU A 38 -5.51 -0.42 5.10
N VAL A 39 -6.46 -0.21 6.01
CA VAL A 39 -7.77 -0.88 5.96
C VAL A 39 -8.56 -0.40 4.75
N GLY A 40 -8.72 0.90 4.55
CA GLY A 40 -9.51 1.44 3.45
C GLY A 40 -8.97 1.05 2.07
N ALA A 41 -7.71 1.37 1.80
CA ALA A 41 -7.06 1.04 0.53
C ALA A 41 -6.91 -0.48 0.35
N GLY A 42 -6.63 -1.21 1.43
CA GLY A 42 -6.57 -2.67 1.43
C GLY A 42 -7.92 -3.32 1.09
N LEU A 43 -9.02 -2.84 1.65
CA LEU A 43 -10.37 -3.35 1.36
C LEU A 43 -10.78 -3.06 -0.08
N ILE A 44 -10.52 -1.86 -0.58
CA ILE A 44 -10.80 -1.50 -1.98
C ILE A 44 -10.04 -2.43 -2.94
N ALA A 45 -8.75 -2.66 -2.69
CA ALA A 45 -7.93 -3.56 -3.48
C ALA A 45 -8.34 -5.03 -3.32
N LEU A 46 -8.73 -5.45 -2.12
CA LEU A 46 -9.20 -6.80 -1.83
C LEU A 46 -10.51 -7.10 -2.55
N ILE A 47 -11.50 -6.20 -2.49
CA ILE A 47 -12.78 -6.33 -3.20
C ILE A 47 -12.53 -6.38 -4.70
N SER A 48 -11.69 -5.49 -5.24
CA SER A 48 -11.32 -5.51 -6.66
C SER A 48 -10.66 -6.83 -7.07
N SER A 49 -9.78 -7.38 -6.23
CA SER A 49 -9.15 -8.69 -6.47
C SER A 49 -10.16 -9.83 -6.41
N ALA A 50 -11.11 -9.80 -5.46
CA ALA A 50 -12.17 -10.79 -5.36
C ALA A 50 -13.09 -10.78 -6.59
N ILE A 51 -13.43 -9.59 -7.11
CA ILE A 51 -14.18 -9.46 -8.36
C ILE A 51 -13.37 -10.04 -9.52
N LEU A 52 -12.07 -9.72 -9.63
CA LEU A 52 -11.20 -10.29 -10.67
C LEU A 52 -11.15 -11.83 -10.61
N VAL A 53 -11.11 -12.42 -9.41
CA VAL A 53 -11.17 -13.89 -9.24
C VAL A 53 -12.53 -14.43 -9.69
N TYR A 54 -13.63 -13.77 -9.30
CA TYR A 54 -14.98 -14.17 -9.68
C TYR A 54 -15.17 -14.16 -11.21
N GLU A 55 -14.79 -13.07 -11.86
CA GLU A 55 -14.82 -12.91 -13.32
C GLU A 55 -13.97 -13.98 -14.02
N ARG A 56 -12.77 -14.25 -13.50
CA ARG A 56 -11.91 -15.30 -14.04
C ARG A 56 -12.56 -16.68 -13.95
N LEU A 57 -13.26 -16.96 -12.85
CA LEU A 57 -13.98 -18.22 -12.67
C LEU A 57 -15.16 -18.35 -13.65
N GLN A 58 -15.90 -17.26 -13.90
CA GLN A 58 -16.98 -17.26 -14.89
C GLN A 58 -16.46 -17.53 -16.30
N ILE A 59 -15.31 -16.95 -16.68
CA ILE A 59 -14.67 -17.22 -17.98
C ILE A 59 -14.26 -18.70 -18.12
N TYR A 60 -13.85 -19.37 -17.04
CA TYR A 60 -13.54 -20.81 -17.09
C TYR A 60 -14.78 -21.69 -17.27
N ILE A 61 -15.94 -21.26 -16.74
CA ILE A 61 -17.22 -21.97 -16.87
C ILE A 61 -17.79 -21.75 -18.28
N ASP A 62 -17.78 -20.49 -18.73
CA ASP A 62 -18.27 -20.08 -20.04
C ASP A 62 -17.26 -19.13 -20.70
N ALA A 63 -16.57 -19.65 -21.73
CA ALA A 63 -15.59 -18.87 -22.48
C ALA A 63 -16.20 -17.64 -23.18
N GLY A 64 -17.52 -17.62 -23.40
CA GLY A 64 -18.29 -16.51 -23.96
C GLY A 64 -18.76 -15.46 -22.94
N HIS A 65 -18.46 -15.63 -21.65
CA HIS A 65 -18.90 -14.70 -20.60
C HIS A 65 -18.36 -13.27 -20.84
N SER A 66 -19.27 -12.30 -20.87
CA SER A 66 -18.93 -10.88 -20.88
C SER A 66 -18.75 -10.40 -19.45
N THR A 67 -17.55 -9.93 -19.11
CA THR A 67 -17.22 -9.49 -17.76
C THR A 67 -17.86 -8.14 -17.44
N VAL A 68 -18.03 -7.83 -16.15
CA VAL A 68 -18.66 -6.56 -15.69
C VAL A 68 -17.93 -5.31 -16.18
N CYS A 69 -16.66 -5.44 -16.56
CA CYS A 69 -15.81 -4.35 -17.03
C CYS A 69 -15.46 -4.42 -18.52
N ASP A 70 -16.13 -5.27 -19.30
CA ASP A 70 -16.07 -5.24 -20.78
C ASP A 70 -17.01 -4.16 -21.33
N ILE A 71 -16.56 -2.90 -21.28
CA ILE A 71 -17.35 -1.73 -21.71
C ILE A 71 -17.09 -1.41 -23.18
N ASN A 72 -15.84 -1.56 -23.63
CA ASN A 72 -15.42 -1.29 -25.00
C ASN A 72 -14.11 -2.04 -25.30
N ALA A 73 -13.63 -1.99 -26.54
CA ALA A 73 -12.39 -2.66 -26.94
C ALA A 73 -11.14 -2.19 -26.14
N LEU A 74 -11.17 -0.96 -25.61
CA LEU A 74 -10.11 -0.40 -24.79
C LEU A 74 -10.21 -0.86 -23.32
N LEU A 75 -11.42 -0.91 -22.74
CA LEU A 75 -11.72 -1.33 -21.38
C LEU A 75 -12.37 -2.71 -21.43
N SER A 76 -11.53 -3.73 -21.40
CA SER A 76 -11.95 -5.13 -21.44
C SER A 76 -11.14 -5.99 -20.48
N CYS A 77 -11.78 -6.42 -19.40
CA CYS A 77 -11.19 -7.36 -18.46
C CYS A 77 -11.06 -8.76 -19.06
N GLY A 78 -12.02 -9.19 -19.88
CA GLY A 78 -11.99 -10.50 -20.54
C GLY A 78 -10.77 -10.66 -21.45
N THR A 79 -10.43 -9.62 -22.22
CA THR A 79 -9.24 -9.61 -23.10
C THR A 79 -7.95 -9.76 -22.30
N VAL A 80 -7.81 -9.01 -21.20
CA VAL A 80 -6.62 -9.09 -20.34
C VAL A 80 -6.52 -10.44 -19.64
N MET A 81 -7.63 -10.96 -19.11
CA MET A 81 -7.62 -12.21 -18.35
C MET A 81 -7.26 -13.41 -19.23
N ARG A 82 -7.66 -13.48 -20.50
CA ARG A 82 -7.35 -14.62 -21.39
C ARG A 82 -5.88 -14.69 -21.81
N THR A 83 -5.04 -13.74 -21.40
CA THR A 83 -3.63 -13.70 -21.78
C THR A 83 -2.75 -14.57 -20.87
N PRO A 84 -1.64 -15.14 -21.37
CA PRO A 84 -0.69 -15.89 -20.54
C PRO A 84 -0.11 -15.07 -19.38
N GLN A 85 0.00 -13.75 -19.56
CA GLN A 85 0.49 -12.83 -18.54
C GLN A 85 -0.42 -12.78 -17.30
N ALA A 86 -1.71 -13.12 -17.45
CA ALA A 86 -2.65 -13.22 -16.33
C ALA A 86 -2.37 -14.44 -15.41
N GLU A 87 -1.49 -15.35 -15.82
CA GLU A 87 -1.06 -16.55 -15.08
C GLU A 87 0.47 -16.63 -14.98
N ALA A 88 1.12 -15.52 -14.62
CA ALA A 88 2.58 -15.38 -14.65
C ALA A 88 3.32 -16.41 -13.78
N PHE A 89 2.65 -16.93 -12.73
CA PHE A 89 3.20 -17.93 -11.81
C PHE A 89 2.55 -19.32 -11.96
N GLY A 90 1.86 -19.58 -13.08
CA GLY A 90 1.15 -20.84 -13.32
C GLY A 90 -0.23 -20.93 -12.65
N PHE A 91 -0.69 -19.84 -12.05
CA PHE A 91 -2.04 -19.70 -11.51
C PHE A 91 -2.53 -18.26 -11.70
N PRO A 92 -3.86 -18.00 -11.65
CA PRO A 92 -4.38 -16.66 -11.88
C PRO A 92 -3.82 -15.62 -10.89
N ASN A 93 -3.17 -14.58 -11.42
CA ASN A 93 -2.58 -13.50 -10.63
C ASN A 93 -3.53 -12.86 -9.59
N PRO A 94 -4.86 -12.73 -9.83
CA PRO A 94 -5.78 -12.18 -8.82
C PRO A 94 -5.75 -12.89 -7.45
N PHE A 95 -5.34 -14.18 -7.39
CA PHE A 95 -5.18 -14.88 -6.12
C PHE A 95 -4.05 -14.30 -5.26
N ILE A 96 -2.96 -13.82 -5.86
CA ILE A 96 -1.89 -13.11 -5.14
C ILE A 96 -2.45 -11.86 -4.47
N GLY A 97 -3.29 -11.11 -5.19
CA GLY A 97 -3.98 -9.93 -4.66
C GLY A 97 -4.88 -10.29 -3.48
N LEU A 98 -5.70 -11.34 -3.60
CA LEU A 98 -6.61 -11.79 -2.55
C LEU A 98 -5.87 -12.05 -1.22
N VAL A 99 -4.75 -12.79 -1.28
CA VAL A 99 -3.95 -13.10 -0.09
C VAL A 99 -3.22 -11.85 0.41
N GLY A 100 -2.53 -11.12 -0.48
CA GLY A 100 -1.73 -9.96 -0.11
C GLY A 100 -2.55 -8.85 0.54
N PHE A 101 -3.70 -8.49 -0.05
CA PHE A 101 -4.55 -7.43 0.51
C PHE A 101 -5.28 -7.87 1.77
N SER A 102 -5.61 -9.16 1.93
CA SER A 102 -6.15 -9.68 3.21
C SER A 102 -5.14 -9.49 4.35
N ILE A 103 -3.86 -9.74 4.09
CA ILE A 103 -2.77 -9.48 5.06
C ILE A 103 -2.67 -7.99 5.36
N VAL A 104 -2.70 -7.11 4.35
CA VAL A 104 -2.65 -5.64 4.53
C VAL A 104 -3.81 -5.15 5.41
N VAL A 105 -5.04 -5.59 5.13
CA VAL A 105 -6.23 -5.24 5.91
C VAL A 105 -6.09 -5.71 7.35
N THR A 106 -5.62 -6.95 7.56
CA THR A 106 -5.39 -7.51 8.89
C THR A 106 -4.37 -6.69 9.68
N ILE A 107 -3.27 -6.28 9.04
CA ILE A 107 -2.24 -5.43 9.65
C ILE A 107 -2.83 -4.07 10.04
N GLY A 108 -3.58 -3.45 9.13
CA GLY A 108 -4.24 -2.18 9.41
C GLY A 108 -5.22 -2.28 10.59
N ALA A 109 -6.04 -3.33 10.62
CA ALA A 109 -6.95 -3.62 11.74
C ALA A 109 -6.21 -3.84 13.06
N ALA A 110 -5.10 -4.58 13.05
CA ALA A 110 -4.26 -4.79 14.22
C ALA A 110 -3.69 -3.46 14.76
N ILE A 111 -3.24 -2.55 13.89
CA ILE A 111 -2.76 -1.21 14.29
C ILE A 111 -3.90 -0.39 14.91
N MET A 112 -5.11 -0.45 14.35
CA MET A 112 -6.28 0.21 14.93
C MET A 112 -6.64 -0.34 16.31
N ALA A 113 -6.48 -1.65 16.51
CA ALA A 113 -6.64 -2.32 17.81
C ALA A 113 -5.51 -2.00 18.82
N GLY A 114 -4.48 -1.24 18.41
CA GLY A 114 -3.38 -0.81 19.27
C GLY A 114 -2.12 -1.69 19.19
N ALA A 115 -2.06 -2.65 18.26
CA ALA A 115 -0.88 -3.49 18.07
C ALA A 115 0.34 -2.65 17.66
N ARG A 116 1.49 -2.99 18.24
CA ARG A 116 2.78 -2.36 17.92
C ARG A 116 3.71 -3.40 17.30
N PHE A 117 4.07 -3.18 16.04
CA PHE A 117 4.99 -4.06 15.31
C PHE A 117 6.45 -3.64 15.48
N LYS A 118 7.35 -4.63 15.52
CA LYS A 118 8.81 -4.40 15.57
C LYS A 118 9.33 -3.81 14.24
N LYS A 119 10.49 -3.17 14.25
CA LYS A 119 11.10 -2.55 13.06
C LYS A 119 11.27 -3.53 11.88
N TRP A 120 11.69 -4.77 12.16
CA TRP A 120 11.87 -5.79 11.12
C TRP A 120 10.56 -6.13 10.38
N PHE A 121 9.43 -6.18 11.10
CA PHE A 121 8.13 -6.41 10.48
C PHE A 121 7.79 -5.31 9.46
N TRP A 122 8.08 -4.05 9.79
CA TRP A 122 7.90 -2.93 8.89
C TRP A 122 8.82 -2.96 7.67
N VAL A 123 10.02 -3.54 7.79
CA VAL A 123 10.91 -3.79 6.65
C VAL A 123 10.31 -4.87 5.75
N CYS A 124 9.90 -6.01 6.31
CA CYS A 124 9.25 -7.08 5.55
C CYS A 124 7.99 -6.61 4.83
N MET A 125 7.14 -5.83 5.52
CA MET A 125 5.93 -5.24 4.92
C MET A 125 6.27 -4.35 3.72
N ASN A 126 7.31 -3.53 3.85
CA ASN A 126 7.74 -2.65 2.77
C ASN A 126 8.32 -3.44 1.60
N ILE A 127 9.15 -4.45 1.85
CA ILE A 127 9.67 -5.35 0.82
C ILE A 127 8.52 -6.06 0.09
N GLY A 128 7.51 -6.55 0.83
CA GLY A 128 6.32 -7.16 0.24
C GLY A 128 5.54 -6.20 -0.65
N LEU A 129 5.31 -4.97 -0.18
CA LEU A 129 4.66 -3.91 -0.98
C LEU A 129 5.52 -3.48 -2.18
N ALA A 130 6.84 -3.46 -2.05
CA ALA A 130 7.75 -3.15 -3.16
C ALA A 130 7.70 -4.23 -4.24
N ALA A 131 7.73 -5.50 -3.83
CA ALA A 131 7.58 -6.64 -4.75
C ALA A 131 6.21 -6.63 -5.44
N ALA A 132 5.14 -6.39 -4.68
CA ALA A 132 3.80 -6.21 -5.24
C ALA A 132 3.76 -5.06 -6.23
N THR A 133 4.38 -3.92 -5.90
CA THR A 133 4.44 -2.74 -6.77
C THR A 133 5.23 -3.02 -8.05
N ALA A 134 6.37 -3.69 -7.97
CA ALA A 134 7.12 -4.10 -9.16
C ALA A 134 6.30 -5.03 -10.06
N PHE A 135 5.60 -5.99 -9.47
CA PHE A 135 4.78 -6.94 -10.21
C PHE A 135 3.59 -6.27 -10.92
N ILE A 136 2.85 -5.38 -10.25
CA ILE A 136 1.74 -4.65 -10.89
C ILE A 136 2.23 -3.69 -11.97
N MET A 137 3.43 -3.10 -11.84
CA MET A 137 3.99 -2.22 -12.87
C MET A 137 4.38 -3.00 -14.12
N TRP A 138 4.89 -4.21 -13.93
CA TRP A 138 5.12 -5.13 -15.04
C TRP A 138 3.81 -5.53 -15.73
N LEU A 139 2.76 -5.88 -14.97
CA LEU A 139 1.44 -6.18 -15.54
C LEU A 139 0.80 -4.97 -16.25
N TRP A 140 0.96 -3.77 -15.69
CA TRP A 140 0.53 -2.53 -16.32
C TRP A 140 1.24 -2.31 -17.66
N TYR A 141 2.55 -2.57 -17.72
CA TYR A 141 3.31 -2.49 -18.96
C TYR A 141 2.80 -3.52 -20.00
N GLN A 142 2.56 -4.76 -19.59
CA GLN A 142 2.01 -5.80 -20.48
C GLN A 142 0.63 -5.41 -21.05
N THR A 143 -0.27 -4.94 -20.19
CA THR A 143 -1.63 -4.53 -20.59
C THR A 143 -1.61 -3.32 -21.54
N THR A 144 -0.78 -2.32 -21.24
CA THR A 144 -0.70 -1.06 -22.01
C THR A 144 0.04 -1.21 -23.33
N PHE A 145 1.16 -1.93 -23.37
CA PHE A 145 2.07 -1.95 -24.52
C PHE A 145 2.03 -3.23 -25.35
N GLN A 146 1.63 -4.37 -24.76
CA GLN A 146 1.58 -5.65 -25.47
C GLN A 146 0.15 -6.02 -25.85
N ILE A 147 -0.77 -5.97 -24.89
CA ILE A 147 -2.17 -6.38 -25.08
C ILE A 147 -2.99 -5.25 -25.73
N ASN A 148 -2.64 -3.99 -25.45
CA ASN A 148 -3.39 -2.79 -25.87
C ASN A 148 -4.84 -2.78 -25.35
N ALA A 149 -5.06 -3.33 -24.15
CA ALA A 149 -6.35 -3.32 -23.46
C ALA A 149 -6.14 -3.04 -21.97
N LEU A 150 -7.11 -2.36 -21.37
CA LEU A 150 -7.10 -1.89 -19.99
C LEU A 150 -8.21 -2.58 -19.20
N CYS A 151 -7.94 -2.83 -17.91
CA CYS A 151 -8.88 -3.46 -17.00
C CYS A 151 -9.15 -2.52 -15.81
N LEU A 152 -10.42 -2.18 -15.58
CA LEU A 152 -10.82 -1.22 -14.55
C LEU A 152 -10.43 -1.70 -13.14
N PHE A 153 -10.67 -2.97 -12.82
CA PHE A 153 -10.31 -3.52 -11.51
C PHE A 153 -8.80 -3.62 -11.32
N CYS A 154 -8.04 -3.97 -12.36
CA CYS A 154 -6.58 -3.90 -12.31
C CYS A 154 -6.09 -2.48 -12.04
N MET A 155 -6.75 -1.46 -12.60
CA MET A 155 -6.47 -0.06 -12.29
C MET A 155 -6.65 0.27 -10.83
N ILE A 156 -7.78 -0.10 -10.26
CA ILE A 156 -8.05 0.11 -8.84
C ILE A 156 -6.97 -0.57 -7.99
N VAL A 157 -6.61 -1.82 -8.31
CA VAL A 157 -5.59 -2.59 -7.61
C VAL A 157 -4.22 -1.90 -7.66
N TRP A 158 -3.74 -1.47 -8.83
CA TRP A 158 -2.43 -0.84 -8.92
C TRP A 158 -2.41 0.56 -8.27
N VAL A 159 -3.49 1.34 -8.38
CA VAL A 159 -3.61 2.65 -7.71
C VAL A 159 -3.50 2.45 -6.19
N MET A 160 -4.30 1.53 -5.62
CA MET A 160 -4.29 1.27 -4.18
C MET A 160 -2.92 0.76 -3.71
N THR A 161 -2.30 -0.16 -4.45
CA THR A 161 -0.97 -0.70 -4.11
C THR A 161 0.10 0.38 -4.08
N ILE A 162 0.12 1.29 -5.06
CA ILE A 162 1.04 2.44 -5.07
C ILE A 162 0.84 3.29 -3.81
N THR A 163 -0.41 3.61 -3.46
CA THR A 163 -0.68 4.43 -2.26
C THR A 163 -0.23 3.74 -0.98
N LEU A 164 -0.45 2.41 -0.87
CA LEU A 164 -0.04 1.59 0.26
C LEU A 164 1.50 1.57 0.38
N PHE A 165 2.19 1.36 -0.74
CA PHE A 165 3.66 1.34 -0.79
C PHE A 165 4.26 2.68 -0.40
N VAL A 166 3.79 3.80 -0.98
CA VAL A 166 4.33 5.13 -0.68
C VAL A 166 4.05 5.52 0.77
N LYS A 167 2.82 5.34 1.27
CA LYS A 167 2.47 5.66 2.67
C LYS A 167 3.27 4.83 3.67
N THR A 168 3.45 3.55 3.41
CA THR A 168 4.25 2.66 4.27
C THR A 168 5.74 3.02 4.22
N THR A 169 6.26 3.40 3.04
CA THR A 169 7.64 3.85 2.88
C THR A 169 7.92 5.14 3.60
N VAL A 170 7.04 6.15 3.46
CA VAL A 170 7.15 7.41 4.21
C VAL A 170 7.12 7.16 5.71
N ARG A 171 6.26 6.27 6.21
CA ARG A 171 6.27 5.88 7.62
C ARG A 171 7.60 5.23 8.04
N ASN A 172 8.17 4.34 7.23
CA ASN A 172 9.45 3.72 7.54
C ASN A 172 10.61 4.73 7.59
N ILE A 173 10.57 5.74 6.72
CA ILE A 173 11.53 6.85 6.72
C ILE A 173 11.34 7.72 7.97
N SER A 174 10.13 8.19 8.25
CA SER A 174 9.85 9.07 9.41
C SER A 174 10.18 8.40 10.74
N ALA A 175 9.93 7.09 10.88
CA ALA A 175 10.25 6.35 12.10
C ALA A 175 11.71 5.87 12.21
N GLY A 176 12.56 6.18 11.22
CA GLY A 176 13.97 5.80 11.22
C GLY A 176 14.22 4.30 11.13
N VAL A 177 13.31 3.57 10.46
CA VAL A 177 13.54 2.19 10.04
C VAL A 177 14.48 2.20 8.82
N ILE A 178 14.33 3.19 7.94
CA ILE A 178 15.25 3.49 6.84
C ILE A 178 16.14 4.67 7.28
N PRO A 179 17.48 4.58 7.17
CA PRO A 179 18.36 5.68 7.52
C PRO A 179 18.17 6.84 6.53
N ALA A 180 17.58 7.93 7.01
CA ALA A 180 17.38 9.17 6.27
C ALA A 180 17.71 10.38 7.17
N SER A 181 18.18 11.47 6.54
CA SER A 181 18.50 12.73 7.20
C SER A 181 17.26 13.35 7.89
N GLN A 182 17.48 14.18 8.92
CA GLN A 182 16.37 14.81 9.66
C GLN A 182 15.45 15.66 8.77
N SER A 183 16.03 16.39 7.81
CA SER A 183 15.26 17.20 6.84
C SER A 183 14.37 16.35 5.92
N MET A 184 14.83 15.17 5.53
CA MET A 184 14.02 14.22 4.74
C MET A 184 12.87 13.63 5.55
N ARG A 185 13.03 13.42 6.86
CA ARG A 185 11.98 12.85 7.71
C ARG A 185 10.80 13.80 7.91
N GLU A 186 11.08 15.10 8.02
CA GLU A 186 10.07 16.15 8.15
C GLU A 186 9.37 16.43 6.80
N SER A 187 10.13 16.48 5.71
CA SER A 187 9.57 16.70 4.36
C SER A 187 8.77 15.50 3.83
N ALA A 188 9.18 14.26 4.16
CA ALA A 188 8.56 13.06 3.62
C ALA A 188 7.05 12.96 3.89
N ARG A 189 6.56 13.49 5.01
CA ARG A 189 5.14 13.42 5.34
C ARG A 189 4.29 14.33 4.44
N GLY A 190 4.76 15.56 4.18
CA GLY A 190 4.13 16.49 3.24
C GLY A 190 4.27 16.02 1.78
N TRP A 191 5.39 15.36 1.45
CA TRP A 191 5.68 14.91 0.11
C TRP A 191 4.99 13.59 -0.28
N SER A 192 4.41 12.86 0.69
CA SER A 192 3.75 11.58 0.44
C SER A 192 2.64 11.67 -0.62
N TRP A 193 1.76 12.67 -0.51
CA TRP A 193 0.69 12.90 -1.49
C TRP A 193 1.22 13.38 -2.83
N PHE A 194 2.26 14.22 -2.81
CA PHE A 194 2.90 14.66 -4.05
C PHE A 194 3.52 13.49 -4.82
N ALA A 195 4.24 12.59 -4.13
CA ALA A 195 4.83 11.40 -4.73
C ALA A 195 3.77 10.46 -5.32
N ILE A 196 2.67 10.23 -4.60
CA ILE A 196 1.53 9.45 -5.11
C ILE A 196 0.94 10.12 -6.35
N SER A 197 0.58 11.40 -6.27
CA SER A 197 -0.04 12.13 -7.37
C SER A 197 0.86 12.17 -8.60
N LEU A 198 2.15 12.46 -8.44
CA LEU A 198 3.11 12.49 -9.54
C LEU A 198 3.20 11.13 -10.23
N TRP A 199 3.29 10.04 -9.47
CA TRP A 199 3.37 8.70 -10.04
C TRP A 199 2.08 8.31 -10.77
N LEU A 200 0.92 8.58 -10.18
CA LEU A 200 -0.38 8.33 -10.82
C LEU A 200 -0.56 9.16 -12.10
N ILE A 201 -0.23 10.46 -12.05
CA ILE A 201 -0.29 11.36 -13.22
C ILE A 201 0.61 10.84 -14.34
N LEU A 202 1.82 10.37 -14.01
CA LEU A 202 2.73 9.82 -15.01
C LEU A 202 2.14 8.56 -15.66
N ILE A 203 1.61 7.63 -14.88
CA ILE A 203 0.98 6.40 -15.39
C ILE A 203 -0.24 6.73 -16.26
N PHE A 204 -1.18 7.54 -15.74
CA PHE A 204 -2.38 7.93 -16.48
C PHE A 204 -2.03 8.76 -17.72
N GLY A 205 -1.05 9.64 -17.64
CA GLY A 205 -0.55 10.42 -18.78
C GLY A 205 -0.01 9.51 -19.89
N ILE A 206 0.77 8.48 -19.55
CA ILE A 206 1.24 7.50 -20.53
C ILE A 206 0.07 6.73 -21.16
N ILE A 207 -0.92 6.31 -20.37
CA ILE A 207 -2.12 5.64 -20.89
C ILE A 207 -2.85 6.56 -21.88
N VAL A 208 -3.10 7.82 -21.51
CA VAL A 208 -3.82 8.77 -22.37
C VAL A 208 -3.06 9.02 -23.67
N ILE A 209 -1.74 9.24 -23.62
CA ILE A 209 -0.91 9.44 -24.82
C ILE A 209 -0.93 8.20 -25.70
N ARG A 210 -0.80 7.01 -25.11
CA ARG A 210 -0.76 5.73 -25.84
C ARG A 210 -2.08 5.43 -26.55
N PHE A 211 -3.21 5.71 -25.90
CA PHE A 211 -4.54 5.41 -26.42
C PHE A 211 -5.25 6.63 -27.03
N PHE A 212 -4.54 7.74 -27.25
CA PHE A 212 -5.11 8.99 -27.72
C PHE A 212 -5.90 8.81 -29.03
N GLU A 213 -5.32 8.14 -30.02
CA GLU A 213 -5.98 7.85 -31.31
C GLU A 213 -7.26 7.02 -31.14
N VAL A 214 -7.24 6.01 -30.27
CA VAL A 214 -8.42 5.17 -30.00
C VAL A 214 -9.52 5.99 -29.31
N ILE A 215 -9.16 6.85 -28.36
CA ILE A 215 -10.09 7.72 -27.64
C ILE A 215 -10.69 8.76 -28.59
N VAL A 216 -9.88 9.41 -29.43
CA VAL A 216 -10.34 10.40 -30.41
C VAL A 216 -11.28 9.78 -31.44
N ASN A 217 -10.98 8.56 -31.90
CA ASN A 217 -11.85 7.85 -32.84
C ASN A 217 -13.16 7.36 -32.21
N MET A 218 -13.22 7.16 -30.89
CA MET A 218 -14.47 6.86 -30.19
C MET A 218 -15.37 8.08 -29.93
N MET A 219 -14.81 9.29 -29.90
CA MET A 219 -15.56 10.54 -29.67
C MET A 219 -16.12 11.18 -30.95
N ARG A 220 -15.69 10.70 -32.12
CA ARG A 220 -16.22 11.09 -33.43
C ARG A 220 -17.34 10.15 -33.84
#